data_AF-A0A819Y770-F1
#
_entry.id   AF-A0A819Y770-F1
#
_cell.length_a   1.000
_cell.length_b   1.000
_cell.length_c   1.000
_cell.angle_alpha   90.00
_cell.angle_beta   90.00
_cell.angle_gamma   90.00
#
_symmetry.space_group_name_H-M   'P 1'
#
loop_
_entity.id
_entity.type
_entity.pdbx_description
1 polymer ?
#
loop_
_entity_poly.entity_id
_entity_poly.type
_entity_poly.pdbx_seq_one_letter_code
_entity_poly.pdbx_strand_id
1 'polypeptide(L)'
;FHYSAVTRTMEFGIRTGVFFWSNGYSWGSCWIVENRTQAHLMISYGSIEIEYFGLKGKTMKKLPERVILSAKSDMKTLTIDFDN
;
A
#
# COMPACT_ATOMS: atom_id res chain seq x y z
N PHE A 1 -0.98 -5.28 -9.26
CA PHE A 1 -1.67 -4.77 -8.07
C PHE A 1 -2.72 -5.78 -7.70
N HIS A 2 -2.78 -6.17 -6.43
CA HIS A 2 -3.82 -7.02 -5.89
C HIS A 2 -4.24 -6.48 -4.53
N TYR A 3 -5.55 -6.40 -4.29
CA TYR A 3 -6.12 -6.00 -3.01
C TYR A 3 -7.22 -6.98 -2.61
N SER A 4 -7.18 -7.43 -1.36
CA SER A 4 -8.20 -8.27 -0.75
C SER A 4 -8.74 -7.57 0.49
N ALA A 5 -10.02 -7.17 0.45
CA ALA A 5 -10.69 -6.57 1.61
C ALA A 5 -10.96 -7.61 2.71
N VAL A 6 -11.10 -8.89 2.35
CA VAL A 6 -11.36 -10.00 3.29
C VAL A 6 -10.15 -10.21 4.20
N THR A 7 -8.96 -10.22 3.62
CA THR A 7 -7.69 -10.43 4.35
C THR A 7 -6.93 -9.13 4.63
N ARG A 8 -7.47 -7.99 4.19
CA ARG A 8 -6.86 -6.64 4.31
C ARG A 8 -5.43 -6.61 3.81
N THR A 9 -5.21 -7.27 2.68
CA THR A 9 -3.90 -7.43 2.07
C THR A 9 -3.80 -6.58 0.82
N MET A 10 -2.71 -5.85 0.66
CA MET A 10 -2.39 -5.11 -0.56
C MET A 10 -1.00 -5.51 -1.06
N GLU A 11 -0.91 -5.89 -2.33
CA GLU A 11 0.34 -6.31 -2.97
C GLU A 11 0.57 -5.57 -4.30
N PHE A 12 1.80 -5.07 -4.49
CA PHE A 12 2.28 -4.50 -5.74
C PHE A 12 3.36 -5.40 -6.37
N GLY A 13 3.61 -5.19 -7.67
CA GLY A 13 4.76 -5.81 -8.33
C GLY A 13 6.07 -5.18 -7.82
N ILE A 14 7.21 -5.83 -8.11
CA ILE A 14 8.54 -5.38 -7.68
C ILE A 14 9.16 -4.28 -8.57
N ARG A 15 8.42 -3.81 -9.58
CA ARG A 15 8.87 -2.74 -10.46
C ARG A 15 8.88 -1.42 -9.67
N THR A 16 9.91 -0.63 -9.85
CA THR A 16 10.06 0.69 -9.24
C THR A 16 9.24 1.73 -10.02
N GLY A 17 8.92 2.85 -9.38
CA GLY A 17 8.16 3.95 -9.99
C GLY A 17 6.81 4.20 -9.31
N VAL A 18 5.94 4.93 -10.00
CA VAL A 18 4.62 5.36 -9.50
C VAL A 18 3.53 4.54 -10.14
N PHE A 19 2.69 3.92 -9.31
CA PHE A 19 1.60 3.07 -9.76
C PHE A 19 0.26 3.61 -9.27
N PHE A 20 -0.64 3.88 -10.20
CA PHE A 20 -2.04 4.09 -9.88
C PHE A 20 -2.67 2.76 -9.45
N TRP A 21 -3.56 2.81 -8.45
CA TRP A 21 -4.37 1.67 -8.03
C TRP A 21 -5.79 2.11 -7.71
N SER A 22 -6.73 1.18 -7.89
CA SER A 22 -8.14 1.33 -7.54
C SER A 22 -8.74 -0.03 -7.23
N ASN A 23 -9.70 -0.07 -6.31
CA ASN A 23 -10.48 -1.27 -5.99
C ASN A 23 -11.99 -1.08 -6.26
N GLY A 24 -12.38 -0.03 -7.00
CA GLY A 24 -13.76 0.33 -7.29
C GLY A 24 -14.45 1.20 -6.22
N TYR A 25 -13.95 1.22 -4.99
CA TYR A 25 -14.48 2.06 -3.89
C TYR A 25 -13.51 3.18 -3.47
N SER A 26 -12.22 2.90 -3.59
CA SER A 26 -11.11 3.77 -3.19
C SER A 26 -10.01 3.71 -4.23
N TRP A 27 -9.23 4.78 -4.34
CA TRP A 27 -8.10 4.85 -5.28
C TRP A 27 -7.00 5.80 -4.80
N GLY A 28 -5.83 5.64 -5.39
CA GLY A 28 -4.66 6.44 -5.06
C GLY A 28 -3.41 6.04 -5.84
N SER A 29 -2.26 6.34 -5.28
CA SER A 29 -0.95 6.04 -5.88
C SER A 29 -0.07 5.26 -4.90
N CYS A 30 0.83 4.46 -5.45
CA CYS A 30 1.88 3.78 -4.70
C CYS A 30 3.23 4.07 -5.37
N TRP A 31 4.17 4.63 -4.63
CA TRP A 31 5.54 4.88 -5.09
C TRP A 31 6.46 3.82 -4.52
N ILE A 32 7.11 3.06 -5.40
CA ILE A 32 8.12 2.08 -5.04
C ILE A 32 9.48 2.67 -5.37
N VAL A 33 10.29 2.94 -4.34
CA VAL A 33 11.60 3.59 -4.51
C VAL A 33 12.60 2.70 -5.24
N GLU A 34 13.65 3.28 -5.81
CA GLU A 34 14.57 2.59 -6.72
C GLU A 34 15.26 1.35 -6.13
N ASN A 35 15.64 1.39 -4.85
CA ASN A 35 16.28 0.28 -4.15
C ASN A 35 15.27 -0.77 -3.65
N ARG A 36 13.97 -0.56 -3.84
CA ARG A 36 12.86 -1.44 -3.39
C ARG A 36 12.83 -1.69 -1.87
N THR A 37 13.43 -0.80 -1.10
CA THR A 37 13.39 -0.87 0.37
C THR A 37 12.20 -0.11 0.94
N GLN A 38 11.52 0.70 0.14
CA GLN A 38 10.36 1.48 0.60
C GLN A 38 9.23 1.47 -0.43
N ALA A 39 8.01 1.49 0.09
CA ALA A 39 6.83 1.84 -0.66
C ALA A 39 6.06 2.94 0.07
N HIS A 40 5.64 3.97 -0.65
CA HIS A 40 4.75 5.01 -0.14
C HIS A 40 3.37 4.78 -0.75
N LEU A 41 2.40 4.45 0.08
CA LEU A 41 1.02 4.23 -0.33
C LEU A 41 0.18 5.45 0.02
N MET A 42 -0.41 6.11 -0.97
CA MET A 42 -1.30 7.25 -0.78
C MET A 42 -2.74 6.93 -1.18
N ILE A 43 -3.69 7.46 -0.40
CA ILE A 43 -5.12 7.51 -0.72
C ILE A 43 -5.49 8.88 -1.25
N SER A 44 -6.05 8.90 -2.45
CA SER A 44 -6.58 10.13 -3.06
C SER A 44 -8.10 10.21 -3.00
N TYR A 45 -8.79 9.07 -2.90
CA TYR A 45 -10.23 9.00 -2.68
C TYR A 45 -10.64 7.75 -1.90
N GLY A 46 -11.74 7.86 -1.17
CA GLY A 46 -12.30 6.80 -0.36
C GLY A 46 -11.44 6.52 0.87
N SER A 47 -11.55 5.29 1.37
CA SER A 47 -10.77 4.78 2.49
C SER A 47 -10.45 3.31 2.29
N ILE A 48 -9.33 2.86 2.85
CA ILE A 48 -8.97 1.45 2.88
C ILE A 48 -8.47 1.08 4.26
N GLU A 49 -8.54 -0.20 4.53
CA GLU A 49 -7.97 -0.81 5.70
C GLU A 49 -6.92 -1.83 5.26
N ILE A 50 -5.73 -1.74 5.83
CA ILE A 50 -4.61 -2.62 5.51
C ILE A 50 -4.06 -3.20 6.81
N GLU A 51 -3.86 -4.51 6.79
CA GLU A 51 -3.13 -5.26 7.82
C GLU A 51 -1.82 -5.83 7.25
N TYR A 52 -1.80 -6.15 5.95
CA TYR A 52 -0.63 -6.71 5.27
C TYR A 52 -0.31 -5.95 3.98
N PHE A 53 0.98 -5.61 3.81
CA PHE A 53 1.47 -4.97 2.60
C PHE A 53 2.68 -5.72 2.03
N GLY A 54 2.72 -5.92 0.71
CA GLY A 54 3.75 -6.71 0.05
C GLY A 54 4.21 -6.17 -1.29
N LEU A 55 5.46 -6.50 -1.63
CA LEU A 55 5.99 -6.41 -2.99
C LEU A 55 6.26 -7.84 -3.49
N LYS A 56 5.82 -8.16 -4.71
CA LYS A 56 5.96 -9.50 -5.29
C LYS A 56 7.41 -9.98 -5.20
N GLY A 57 7.64 -11.10 -4.52
CA GLY A 57 8.97 -11.70 -4.34
C GLY A 57 9.73 -11.22 -3.10
N LYS A 58 9.17 -10.31 -2.29
CA LYS A 58 9.64 -9.99 -0.93
C LYS A 58 8.69 -10.57 0.12
N THR A 59 9.19 -10.75 1.33
CA THR A 59 8.36 -11.15 2.48
C THR A 59 7.29 -10.10 2.74
N MET A 60 6.05 -10.54 2.88
CA MET A 60 4.92 -9.67 3.18
C MET A 60 5.09 -9.07 4.58
N LYS A 61 4.93 -7.76 4.69
CA LYS A 61 5.01 -7.05 5.96
C LYS A 61 3.63 -6.98 6.60
N LYS A 62 3.53 -7.47 7.83
CA LYS A 62 2.40 -7.19 8.71
C LYS A 62 2.60 -5.79 9.31
N LEU A 63 1.58 -4.95 9.22
CA LEU A 63 1.61 -3.63 9.83
C LEU A 63 1.40 -3.77 11.35
N PRO A 64 2.06 -2.93 12.18
CA PRO A 64 2.07 -3.08 13.64
C PRO A 64 0.68 -2.96 14.27
N GLU A 65 -0.22 -2.23 13.63
CA GLU A 65 -1.63 -2.10 14.01
C GLU A 65 -2.53 -2.02 12.77
N ARG A 66 -3.85 -2.08 12.99
CA ARG A 66 -4.85 -1.94 11.93
C ARG A 66 -4.76 -0.55 11.31
N VAL A 67 -4.12 -0.42 10.16
CA VAL A 67 -3.96 0.88 9.50
C VAL A 67 -5.19 1.18 8.66
N ILE A 68 -5.86 2.28 8.99
CA ILE A 68 -6.96 2.83 8.21
C ILE A 68 -6.47 4.12 7.55
N LEU A 69 -6.42 4.13 6.22
CA LEU A 69 -6.06 5.31 5.44
C LEU A 69 -7.30 5.86 4.76
N SER A 70 -7.48 7.17 4.78
CA SER A 70 -8.63 7.84 4.15
C SER A 70 -8.18 9.13 3.46
N ALA A 71 -8.79 9.43 2.32
CA ALA A 71 -8.57 10.72 1.65
C ALA A 71 -9.02 11.93 2.49
N LYS A 72 -9.88 11.68 3.51
CA LYS A 72 -10.44 12.70 4.40
C LYS A 72 -9.73 12.81 5.75
N SER A 73 -8.80 11.89 6.08
CA SER A 73 -7.99 11.98 7.30
C SER A 73 -6.70 12.76 7.05
N ASP A 74 -6.05 13.20 8.14
CA ASP A 74 -4.72 13.81 8.08
C ASP A 74 -3.68 12.81 7.57
N MET A 75 -3.82 11.53 7.95
CA MET A 75 -2.98 10.45 7.45
C MET A 75 -3.52 9.93 6.12
N LYS A 76 -2.98 10.46 5.01
CA LYS A 76 -3.32 10.04 3.63
C LYS A 76 -2.27 9.13 3.00
N THR A 77 -1.06 9.15 3.54
CA THR A 77 0.09 8.41 3.03
C THR A 77 0.69 7.56 4.13
N LEU A 78 1.01 6.31 3.80
CA LEU A 78 1.74 5.36 4.64
C LEU A 78 3.07 5.03 3.96
N THR A 79 4.17 5.12 4.71
CA THR A 79 5.47 4.60 4.27
C THR A 79 5.66 3.21 4.87
N ILE A 80 6.05 2.25 4.02
CA ILE A 80 6.34 0.87 4.41
C ILE A 80 7.79 0.57 4.06
N ASP A 81 8.58 0.24 5.06
CA ASP A 81 9.95 -0.22 4.90
C ASP A 81 10.00 -1.74 4.70
N PHE A 82 10.85 -2.18 3.79
CA PHE A 82 11.16 -3.58 3.51
C PHE A 82 12.62 -3.85 3.84
N ASP A 83 12.86 -5.01 4.42
CA ASP A 83 14.21 -5.49 4.65
C ASP A 83 14.87 -5.78 3.29
N ASN A 84 16.19 -5.58 3.20
CA ASN A 84 16.96 -5.82 1.97
C ASN A 84 16.91 -7.28 1.55
#